data_AF-A0A966D4N5-F1
#
_entry.id   AF-A0A966D4N5-F1
#
_cell.length_a   1.000
_cell.length_b   1.000
_cell.length_c   1.000
_cell.angle_alpha   90.00
_cell.angle_beta   90.00
_cell.angle_gamma   90.00
#
_symmetry.space_group_name_H-M   'P 1'
#
loop_
_entity.id
_entity.type
_entity.pdbx_description
1 polymer ?
#
loop_
_entity_poly.entity_id
_entity_poly.type
_entity_poly.pdbx_seq_one_letter_code
_entity_poly.pdbx_strand_id
1 'polypeptide(L)'
;MQFFIYAFFMLLWGWILSGAYVRYILPLISSVYSTVDAMKESGEAVPRALSFILKIIMTVSQAYVLGAWSAYCVLRTMSFMQHPDASGWLYYPTAFLICEGILGIVAKRETYRGFFTVIHTAMAMGFFVMFALNPYFLASVYPWFPPLMKISIG
;
A
#
# COMPACT_ATOMS: atom_id res chain seq x y z
N MET A 1 6.81 1.17 27.46
CA MET A 1 6.78 2.55 26.90
C MET A 1 7.16 2.58 25.41
N GLN A 2 8.23 1.91 25.00
CA GLN A 2 8.66 1.89 23.58
C GLN A 2 7.63 1.31 22.60
N PHE A 3 6.88 0.27 23.00
CA PHE A 3 5.79 -0.29 22.18
C PHE A 3 4.67 0.73 21.88
N PHE A 4 4.28 1.56 22.85
CA PHE A 4 3.27 2.60 22.64
C PHE A 4 3.76 3.70 21.71
N ILE A 5 5.04 4.09 21.82
CA ILE A 5 5.67 5.04 20.90
C ILE A 5 5.68 4.46 19.48
N TYR A 6 6.05 3.20 19.33
CA TYR A 6 6.00 2.48 18.06
C TYR A 6 4.59 2.49 17.43
N ALA A 7 3.57 2.06 18.18
CA ALA A 7 2.20 2.00 17.70
C ALA A 7 1.66 3.40 17.36
N PHE A 8 1.96 4.40 18.18
CA PHE A 8 1.58 5.79 17.92
C PHE A 8 2.20 6.32 16.63
N PHE A 9 3.49 6.07 16.39
CA PHE A 9 4.15 6.48 15.15
C PHE A 9 3.54 5.79 13.93
N MET A 10 3.26 4.48 14.01
CA MET A 10 2.60 3.77 12.91
C MET A 10 1.21 4.33 12.60
N LEU A 11 0.41 4.58 13.64
CA LEU A 11 -0.92 5.17 13.47
C LEU A 11 -0.85 6.59 12.90
N LEU A 12 0.10 7.40 13.34
CA LEU A 12 0.27 8.77 12.87
C LEU A 12 0.67 8.82 11.40
N TRP A 13 1.69 8.05 10.99
CA TRP A 13 2.08 7.95 9.58
C TRP A 13 0.99 7.34 8.72
N GLY A 14 0.29 6.35 9.26
CA GLY A 14 -0.86 5.73 8.65
C GLY A 14 -2.01 6.68 8.39
N TRP A 15 -2.30 7.53 9.38
CA TRP A 15 -3.31 8.59 9.27
C TRP A 15 -2.93 9.62 8.21
N ILE A 16 -1.66 10.05 8.19
CA ILE A 16 -1.15 10.97 7.16
C ILE A 16 -1.29 10.35 5.78
N LEU A 17 -0.87 9.08 5.61
CA LEU A 17 -0.97 8.38 4.34
C LEU A 17 -2.41 8.20 3.89
N SER A 18 -3.30 7.74 4.76
CA SER A 18 -4.73 7.60 4.47
C SER A 18 -5.35 8.95 4.08
N GLY A 19 -5.10 10.00 4.87
CA GLY A 19 -5.61 11.33 4.60
C GLY A 19 -5.09 11.91 3.30
N ALA A 20 -3.79 11.77 3.01
CA ALA A 20 -3.18 12.25 1.78
C ALA A 20 -3.69 11.46 0.56
N TYR A 21 -3.78 10.14 0.66
CA TYR A 21 -4.28 9.30 -0.43
C TYR A 21 -5.73 9.64 -0.76
N VAL A 22 -6.59 9.73 0.27
CA VAL A 22 -8.01 10.03 0.11
C VAL A 22 -8.23 11.43 -0.46
N ARG A 23 -7.41 12.41 -0.06
CA ARG A 23 -7.62 13.81 -0.45
C ARG A 23 -7.00 14.19 -1.78
N TYR A 24 -5.86 13.59 -2.15
CA TYR A 24 -5.12 13.99 -3.36
C TYR A 24 -5.13 12.91 -4.44
N ILE A 25 -5.03 11.64 -4.06
CA ILE A 25 -4.85 10.53 -5.00
C ILE A 25 -6.21 10.03 -5.51
N LEU A 26 -7.19 9.81 -4.62
CA LEU A 26 -8.53 9.39 -5.03
C LEU A 26 -9.24 10.29 -6.05
N PRO A 27 -9.30 11.63 -5.89
CA PRO A 27 -9.97 12.47 -6.89
C PRO A 27 -9.26 12.40 -8.25
N LEU A 28 -7.93 12.34 -8.26
CA LEU A 28 -7.15 12.23 -9.48
C LEU A 28 -7.43 10.90 -10.20
N ILE A 29 -7.40 9.79 -9.47
CA ILE A 29 -7.76 8.46 -9.99
C ILE A 29 -9.18 8.47 -10.54
N SER A 30 -10.13 9.05 -9.79
CA SER A 30 -11.52 9.11 -10.18
C SER A 30 -11.73 9.86 -11.50
N SER A 31 -10.98 10.94 -11.72
CA SER A 31 -11.00 11.74 -12.95
C SER A 31 -10.39 10.98 -14.13
N VAL A 32 -9.29 10.26 -13.93
CA VAL A 32 -8.67 9.46 -14.99
C VAL A 32 -9.56 8.28 -15.37
N TYR A 33 -10.15 7.59 -14.40
CA TYR A 33 -11.09 6.50 -14.67
C TYR A 33 -12.31 6.97 -15.46
N SER A 34 -12.90 8.13 -15.15
CA SER A 34 -14.03 8.65 -15.92
C SER A 34 -13.67 8.93 -17.38
N THR A 35 -12.47 9.43 -17.65
CA THR A 35 -11.98 9.65 -19.03
C THR A 35 -11.74 8.33 -19.76
N VAL A 36 -11.20 7.34 -19.05
CA VAL A 36 -10.98 5.98 -19.58
C VAL A 36 -12.30 5.26 -19.85
N ASP A 37 -13.30 5.46 -19.00
CA ASP A 37 -14.64 4.91 -19.19
C ASP A 37 -15.36 5.58 -20.37
N ALA A 38 -15.23 6.91 -20.53
CA ALA A 38 -15.74 7.62 -21.71
C ALA A 38 -15.09 7.12 -23.03
N MET A 39 -13.79 6.78 -23.01
CA MET A 39 -13.12 6.14 -24.14
C MET A 39 -13.63 4.73 -24.44
N LYS A 40 -14.11 3.99 -23.44
CA LYS A 40 -14.68 2.65 -23.64
C LYS A 40 -16.05 2.71 -24.30
N GLU A 41 -16.82 3.77 -24.04
CA GLU A 41 -18.18 3.96 -24.58
C GLU A 41 -18.19 4.36 -26.07
N SER A 42 -17.06 4.76 -26.66
CA SER A 42 -16.97 5.11 -28.09
C SER A 42 -17.19 3.92 -29.04
N GLY A 43 -17.22 2.67 -28.54
CA GLY A 43 -17.64 1.50 -29.30
C GLY A 43 -16.61 0.91 -30.28
N GLU A 44 -15.50 1.58 -30.54
CA GLU A 44 -14.43 1.08 -31.42
C GLU A 44 -13.48 0.09 -30.70
N ALA A 45 -12.97 -0.90 -31.43
CA ALA A 45 -12.13 -1.97 -30.85
C ALA A 45 -10.78 -1.47 -30.28
N VAL A 46 -10.20 -0.46 -30.93
CA VAL A 46 -8.91 0.15 -30.54
C VAL A 46 -9.01 0.91 -29.20
N PRO A 47 -9.93 1.87 -29.01
CA PRO A 47 -10.06 2.57 -27.73
C PRO A 47 -10.54 1.64 -26.60
N ARG A 48 -11.28 0.57 -26.91
CA ARG A 48 -11.63 -0.45 -25.92
C ARG A 48 -10.41 -1.22 -25.40
N ALA A 49 -9.52 -1.66 -26.28
CA ALA A 49 -8.28 -2.32 -25.86
C ALA A 49 -7.37 -1.37 -25.06
N LEU A 50 -7.24 -0.12 -25.50
CA LEU A 50 -6.47 0.91 -24.80
C LEU A 50 -7.04 1.18 -23.40
N SER A 51 -8.36 1.27 -23.26
CA SER A 51 -9.02 1.47 -21.97
C SER A 51 -8.71 0.34 -20.97
N PHE A 52 -8.61 -0.90 -21.46
CA PHE A 52 -8.29 -2.04 -20.62
C PHE A 52 -6.84 -2.01 -20.13
N ILE A 53 -5.89 -1.71 -21.02
CA ILE A 53 -4.47 -1.56 -20.68
C ILE A 53 -4.28 -0.43 -19.66
N LEU A 54 -4.93 0.72 -19.87
CA LEU A 54 -4.87 1.85 -18.93
C LEU A 54 -5.39 1.46 -17.54
N LYS A 55 -6.50 0.71 -17.46
CA LYS A 55 -7.02 0.19 -16.18
C LYS A 55 -6.03 -0.73 -15.47
N ILE A 56 -5.32 -1.59 -16.20
CA ILE A 56 -4.28 -2.45 -15.62
C ILE A 56 -3.14 -1.60 -15.07
N ILE A 57 -2.62 -0.66 -15.86
CA ILE A 57 -1.52 0.22 -15.44
C ILE A 57 -1.90 1.01 -14.18
N MET A 58 -3.12 1.56 -14.13
CA MET A 58 -3.63 2.26 -12.95
C MET A 58 -3.74 1.34 -11.73
N THR A 59 -4.24 0.11 -11.92
CA THR A 59 -4.35 -0.87 -10.83
C THR A 59 -2.98 -1.22 -10.27
N VAL A 60 -2.01 -1.48 -11.14
CA VAL A 60 -0.64 -1.84 -10.74
C VAL A 60 0.04 -0.67 -10.05
N SER A 61 -0.12 0.56 -10.55
CA SER A 61 0.46 1.74 -9.92
C SER A 61 -0.16 2.04 -8.57
N GLN A 62 -1.49 1.92 -8.41
CA GLN A 62 -2.16 2.04 -7.11
C GLN A 62 -1.68 0.96 -6.13
N ALA A 63 -1.55 -0.29 -6.59
CA ALA A 63 -1.06 -1.40 -5.77
C ALA A 63 0.39 -1.18 -5.34
N TYR A 64 1.23 -0.60 -6.20
CA TYR A 64 2.61 -0.25 -5.87
C TYR A 64 2.67 0.90 -4.84
N VAL A 65 1.87 1.95 -5.02
CA VAL A 65 1.84 3.07 -4.05
C VAL A 65 1.32 2.61 -2.69
N LEU A 66 0.25 1.82 -2.65
CA LEU A 66 -0.27 1.27 -1.39
C LEU A 66 0.64 0.19 -0.81
N GLY A 67 1.29 -0.61 -1.66
CA GLY A 67 2.27 -1.62 -1.23
C GLY A 67 3.50 -1.02 -0.55
N ALA A 68 3.87 0.22 -0.88
CA ALA A 68 4.93 0.96 -0.18
C ALA A 68 4.58 1.21 1.29
N TRP A 69 3.29 1.37 1.63
CA TRP A 69 2.84 1.45 3.03
C TRP A 69 3.06 0.13 3.77
N SER A 70 2.73 -1.00 3.13
CA SER A 70 2.99 -2.33 3.66
C SER A 70 4.49 -2.57 3.89
N ALA A 71 5.33 -2.15 2.93
CA ALA A 71 6.79 -2.22 3.05
C ALA A 71 7.31 -1.35 4.22
N TYR A 72 6.80 -0.12 4.36
CA TYR A 72 7.11 0.75 5.49
C TYR A 72 6.77 0.10 6.83
N CYS A 73 5.59 -0.51 6.94
CA CYS A 73 5.16 -1.15 8.18
C CYS A 73 6.07 -2.30 8.58
N VAL A 74 6.44 -3.18 7.63
CA VAL A 74 7.35 -4.29 7.88
C VAL A 74 8.74 -3.80 8.29
N LEU A 75 9.34 -2.90 7.51
CA LEU A 75 10.68 -2.41 7.80
C LEU A 75 10.75 -1.64 9.12
N ARG A 76 9.74 -0.83 9.43
CA ARG A 76 9.67 -0.12 10.70
C ARG A 76 9.62 -1.11 11.86
N THR A 77 8.83 -2.17 11.73
CA THR A 77 8.76 -3.26 12.71
C THR A 77 10.11 -3.94 12.90
N MET A 78 10.83 -4.25 11.81
CA MET A 78 12.18 -4.81 11.87
C MET A 78 13.16 -3.89 12.62
N SER A 79 13.14 -2.58 12.35
CA SER A 79 13.99 -1.61 13.05
C SER A 79 13.74 -1.55 14.55
N PHE A 80 12.48 -1.65 14.99
CA PHE A 80 12.16 -1.66 16.42
C PHE A 80 12.51 -2.98 17.11
N MET A 81 12.41 -4.11 16.41
CA MET A 81 12.81 -5.42 16.93
C MET A 81 14.32 -5.59 17.08
N GLN A 82 15.14 -4.77 16.42
CA GLN A 82 16.59 -4.78 16.62
C GLN A 82 17.02 -4.25 18.01
N HIS A 83 16.09 -3.69 18.79
CA HIS A 83 16.38 -3.22 20.15
C HIS A 83 16.34 -4.39 21.17
N PRO A 84 17.32 -4.47 22.09
CA PRO A 84 17.46 -5.59 23.02
C PRO A 84 16.28 -5.76 24.00
N ASP A 85 15.49 -4.71 24.21
CA ASP A 85 14.31 -4.71 25.10
C ASP A 85 13.01 -5.13 24.39
N ALA A 86 13.04 -5.43 23.10
CA ALA A 86 11.84 -5.74 22.32
C ALA A 86 11.48 -7.23 22.42
N SER A 87 10.41 -7.56 23.16
CA SER A 87 9.76 -8.87 23.07
C SER A 87 9.08 -9.02 21.69
N GLY A 88 9.78 -9.62 20.73
CA GLY A 88 9.45 -9.59 19.30
C GLY A 88 8.07 -10.13 18.88
N TRP A 89 7.37 -10.88 19.75
CA TRP A 89 6.11 -11.53 19.38
C TRP A 89 4.93 -10.58 19.16
N LEU A 90 4.87 -9.44 19.85
CA LEU A 90 3.73 -8.52 19.75
C LEU A 90 3.85 -7.49 18.63
N TYR A 91 5.04 -7.27 18.10
CA TYR A 91 5.28 -6.19 17.13
C TYR A 91 4.68 -6.50 15.75
N TYR A 92 4.92 -7.69 15.20
CA TYR A 92 4.36 -8.06 13.89
C TYR A 92 2.83 -8.14 13.83
N PRO A 93 2.13 -8.78 14.79
CA PRO A 93 0.66 -8.77 14.79
C PRO A 93 0.09 -7.36 14.91
N THR A 94 0.71 -6.50 15.72
CA THR A 94 0.29 -5.10 15.86
C THR A 94 0.54 -4.33 14.58
N ALA A 95 1.70 -4.51 13.94
CA ALA A 95 2.03 -3.95 12.64
C ALA A 95 1.01 -4.34 11.58
N PHE A 96 0.64 -5.62 11.55
CA PHE A 96 -0.36 -6.16 10.64
C PHE A 96 -1.71 -5.47 10.84
N LEU A 97 -2.23 -5.47 12.08
CA LEU A 97 -3.52 -4.86 12.38
C LEU A 97 -3.56 -3.36 12.03
N ILE A 98 -2.48 -2.62 12.31
CA ILE A 98 -2.41 -1.20 11.96
C ILE A 98 -2.34 -1.03 10.44
N CYS A 99 -1.43 -1.74 9.77
CA CYS A 99 -1.23 -1.65 8.33
C CYS A 99 -2.52 -1.95 7.55
N GLU A 100 -3.12 -3.11 7.85
CA GLU A 100 -4.36 -3.58 7.26
C GLU A 100 -5.54 -2.66 7.61
N GLY A 101 -5.61 -2.17 8.86
CA GLY A 101 -6.65 -1.25 9.28
C GLY A 101 -6.64 0.05 8.48
N ILE A 102 -5.46 0.62 8.22
CA ILE A 102 -5.30 1.83 7.42
C ILE A 102 -5.66 1.58 5.96
N LEU A 103 -5.19 0.47 5.38
CA LEU A 103 -5.57 0.06 4.02
C LEU A 103 -7.08 -0.16 3.92
N GLY A 104 -7.71 -0.74 4.94
CA GLY A 104 -9.16 -0.91 5.02
C GLY A 104 -9.92 0.42 5.09
N ILE A 105 -9.40 1.43 5.80
CA ILE A 105 -9.97 2.79 5.79
C ILE A 105 -9.89 3.40 4.40
N VAL A 106 -8.75 3.25 3.72
CA VAL A 106 -8.58 3.72 2.33
C VAL A 106 -9.57 2.99 1.42
N ALA A 107 -9.65 1.66 1.49
CA ALA A 107 -10.58 0.83 0.72
C ALA A 107 -12.04 1.29 0.89
N LYS A 108 -12.45 1.60 2.12
CA LYS A 108 -13.82 2.05 2.44
C LYS A 108 -14.14 3.41 1.81
N ARG A 109 -13.14 4.25 1.57
CA ARG A 109 -13.30 5.58 0.97
C ARG A 109 -13.25 5.53 -0.56
N GLU A 110 -12.77 4.45 -1.16
CA GLU A 110 -12.77 4.29 -2.60
C GLU A 110 -14.19 4.01 -3.13
N THR A 111 -14.56 4.68 -4.22
CA THR A 111 -15.79 4.34 -4.92
C THR A 111 -15.61 3.03 -5.68
N TYR A 112 -16.46 2.04 -5.43
CA TYR A 112 -16.44 0.78 -6.15
C TYR A 112 -16.75 1.00 -7.64
N ARG A 113 -15.76 0.75 -8.51
CA ARG A 113 -15.88 0.88 -9.98
C ARG A 113 -15.58 -0.43 -10.72
N GLY A 114 -15.53 -1.55 -10.00
CA GLY A 114 -15.36 -2.89 -10.54
C GLY A 114 -14.20 -3.68 -9.91
N PHE A 115 -13.86 -4.80 -10.55
CA PHE A 115 -12.90 -5.80 -10.03
C PHE A 115 -11.49 -5.24 -9.78
N PHE A 116 -10.98 -4.42 -10.71
CA PHE A 116 -9.67 -3.77 -10.62
C PHE A 116 -9.53 -2.84 -9.40
N THR A 117 -10.65 -2.25 -8.95
CA THR A 117 -10.67 -1.39 -7.75
C THR A 117 -10.49 -2.20 -6.46
N VAL A 118 -10.84 -3.49 -6.45
CA VAL A 118 -10.65 -4.33 -5.26
C VAL A 118 -9.26 -4.96 -5.25
N ILE A 119 -8.77 -5.36 -6.42
CA ILE A 119 -7.50 -6.07 -6.56
C ILE A 119 -6.32 -5.26 -6.03
N HIS A 120 -6.21 -3.98 -6.36
CA HIS A 120 -5.01 -3.22 -5.98
C HIS A 120 -4.86 -3.09 -4.46
N THR A 121 -5.97 -2.91 -3.74
CA THR A 121 -5.94 -2.88 -2.27
C THR A 121 -5.71 -4.27 -1.68
N ALA A 122 -6.33 -5.32 -2.23
CA ALA A 122 -6.08 -6.70 -1.80
C ALA A 122 -4.62 -7.13 -2.03
N MET A 123 -4.00 -6.70 -3.13
CA MET A 123 -2.57 -6.93 -3.38
C MET A 123 -1.69 -6.17 -2.39
N ALA A 124 -2.03 -4.92 -2.06
CA ALA A 124 -1.31 -4.15 -1.05
C ALA A 124 -1.33 -4.81 0.34
N MET A 125 -2.49 -5.37 0.73
CA MET A 125 -2.65 -6.15 1.95
C MET A 125 -1.79 -7.43 1.91
N GLY A 126 -1.88 -8.19 0.82
CA GLY A 126 -1.06 -9.40 0.62
C GLY A 126 0.45 -9.13 0.63
N PHE A 127 0.88 -7.95 0.13
CA PHE A 127 2.29 -7.55 0.15
C PHE A 127 2.85 -7.44 1.57
N PHE A 128 2.05 -7.07 2.58
CA PHE A 128 2.53 -7.04 3.96
C PHE A 128 3.03 -8.41 4.39
N VAL A 129 2.23 -9.45 4.16
CA VAL A 129 2.58 -10.83 4.55
C VAL A 129 3.81 -11.31 3.78
N MET A 130 3.86 -11.05 2.47
CA MET A 130 5.00 -11.44 1.63
C MET A 130 6.29 -10.76 2.07
N PHE A 131 6.24 -9.48 2.41
CA PHE A 131 7.41 -8.74 2.89
C PHE A 131 7.84 -9.13 4.30
N ALA A 132 6.89 -9.44 5.18
CA ALA A 132 7.18 -9.91 6.54
C ALA A 132 7.85 -11.29 6.52
N LEU A 133 7.41 -12.19 5.64
CA LEU A 133 7.99 -13.53 5.48
C LEU A 133 9.31 -13.52 4.70
N ASN A 134 9.45 -12.64 3.71
CA ASN A 134 10.62 -12.57 2.86
C ASN A 134 11.11 -11.11 2.67
N PRO A 135 12.01 -10.62 3.55
CA PRO A 135 12.55 -9.26 3.44
C PRO A 135 13.37 -9.04 2.16
N TYR A 136 13.96 -10.08 1.57
CA TYR A 136 14.68 -9.96 0.29
C TYR A 136 13.74 -9.57 -0.85
N PHE A 137 12.52 -10.10 -0.82
CA PHE A 137 11.50 -9.73 -1.80
C PHE A 137 11.13 -8.25 -1.66
N LEU A 138 11.07 -7.71 -0.44
CA LEU A 138 10.88 -6.27 -0.22
C LEU A 138 12.02 -5.47 -0.84
N ALA A 139 13.27 -5.87 -0.62
CA ALA A 139 14.45 -5.18 -1.18
C ALA A 139 14.46 -5.19 -2.72
N SER A 140 13.90 -6.23 -3.34
CA SER A 140 13.77 -6.32 -4.80
C SER A 140 12.68 -5.39 -5.35
N VAL A 141 11.51 -5.34 -4.70
CA VAL A 141 10.35 -4.54 -5.16
C VAL A 141 10.52 -3.05 -4.83
N TYR A 142 11.11 -2.75 -3.67
CA TYR A 142 11.38 -1.39 -3.20
C TYR A 142 12.86 -1.22 -2.81
N PRO A 143 13.80 -1.25 -3.76
CA PRO A 143 15.24 -1.19 -3.47
C PRO A 143 15.67 0.10 -2.78
N TRP A 144 14.89 1.17 -2.95
CA TRP A 144 15.11 2.48 -2.35
C TRP A 144 14.66 2.57 -0.88
N PHE A 145 13.82 1.65 -0.40
CA PHE A 145 13.22 1.72 0.94
C PHE A 145 14.18 1.30 2.08
N PRO A 146 14.90 0.16 2.00
CA PRO A 146 15.84 -0.27 3.03
C PRO A 146 16.95 0.76 3.34
N PRO A 147 17.66 1.35 2.35
CA PRO A 147 18.70 2.33 2.63
C PRO A 147 18.14 3.62 3.25
N LEU A 148 16.94 4.07 2.84
CA LEU A 148 16.28 5.23 3.44
C LEU A 148 15.97 5.03 4.94
N MET A 149 15.66 3.80 5.35
CA MET A 149 15.38 3.47 6.74
C MET A 149 16.63 3.01 7.51
N LYS A 150 17.82 3.06 6.88
CA LYS A 150 19.10 2.58 7.42
C LYS A 150 19.05 1.11 7.88
N ILE A 151 18.24 0.29 7.21
CA ILE A 151 18.11 -1.14 7.49
C ILE A 151 18.90 -1.89 6.41
N SER A 152 19.88 -2.68 6.83
CA SER A 152 20.58 -3.61 5.95
C SER A 152 19.77 -4.89 5.80
N ILE A 153 19.09 -5.04 4.67
CA ILE A 153 18.55 -6.34 4.23
C ILE A 153 19.66 -6.96 3.40
N GLY A 154 20.53 -7.74 4.05
CA GLY A 154 21.68 -8.39 3.44
C GLY A 154 21.31 -9.73 2.86
#